data_AF-A0A928ZW89-F1
#
_entry.id   AF-A0A928ZW89-F1
#
_cell.length_a   1.000
_cell.length_b   1.000
_cell.length_c   1.000
_cell.angle_alpha   90.00
_cell.angle_beta   90.00
_cell.angle_gamma   90.00
#
_symmetry.space_group_name_H-M   'P 1'
#
loop_
_entity.id
_entity.type
_entity.pdbx_description
1 polymer ?
#
loop_
_entity_poly.entity_id
_entity_poly.type
_entity_poly.pdbx_seq_one_letter_code
_entity_poly.pdbx_strand_id
1 'polypeptide(L)'
;MAAHTMGLPSGLIDNIDLVIRQDARELIERIEQGLASEHLSKSAYRELGKLLEQVPHLELTNDQMLIPMMQLAVSLLLPTAAAPKNDQSPAMSMAERVSLARDIRKRIAREIRIYRNPLVAVLSAGGSPAAQLISGLTWFTITITLLIGSTTAARMVLSNQYEIGYQHGITQAQPIAEPEPTEPLPDSVVVGEPSGSTVIAEGETQGSQVELFSSQEWQYIQLVLAAGGLGSIVSVMLRSRKLENRNRSQSVIPFFIGFFKPVVGTAFSLLAVALIESEVVVVSGFNPSETDTQSKYLYFAIAFIAGFSEVLVPDFLARTEKSMSSGESNKKDDLS
;
A
#
# COMPACT_ATOMS: atom_id res chain seq x y z
N MET A 1 27.59 20.43 -5.10
CA MET A 1 27.02 20.27 -3.74
C MET A 1 26.88 18.79 -3.46
N ALA A 2 27.87 18.19 -2.78
CA ALA A 2 27.86 16.77 -2.43
C ALA A 2 27.02 16.58 -1.16
N ALA A 3 25.95 15.80 -1.26
CA ALA A 3 25.15 15.41 -0.11
C ALA A 3 25.96 14.42 0.74
N HIS A 4 26.53 14.91 1.85
CA HIS A 4 27.08 14.07 2.91
C HIS A 4 25.93 13.29 3.56
N THR A 5 25.64 12.10 3.04
CA THR A 5 24.80 11.13 3.76
C THR A 5 25.57 10.72 5.00
N MET A 6 25.13 11.19 6.18
CA MET A 6 25.51 10.62 7.47
C MET A 6 25.04 9.16 7.49
N GLY A 7 25.87 8.26 6.99
CA GLY A 7 25.73 6.83 7.23
C GLY A 7 25.85 6.61 8.73
N LEU A 8 24.91 5.85 9.31
CA LEU A 8 25.07 5.33 10.67
C LEU A 8 26.46 4.67 10.75
N PRO A 9 27.25 4.94 11.80
CA PRO A 9 28.58 4.38 11.93
C PRO A 9 28.46 2.86 11.84
N SER A 10 29.17 2.26 10.88
CA SER A 10 29.08 0.83 10.55
C SER A 10 29.23 -0.07 11.79
N GLY A 11 30.00 0.38 12.77
CA GLY A 11 30.22 -0.35 14.03
C GLY A 11 29.02 -0.45 14.97
N LEU A 12 27.93 0.31 14.77
CA LEU A 12 26.73 0.18 15.63
C LEU A 12 25.96 -1.12 15.35
N ILE A 13 25.88 -1.53 14.08
CA ILE A 13 25.17 -2.75 13.67
C ILE A 13 25.94 -3.98 14.15
N ASP A 14 27.27 -3.97 13.99
CA ASP A 14 28.15 -5.06 14.43
C ASP A 14 28.08 -5.26 15.95
N ASN A 15 27.92 -4.17 16.72
CA ASN A 15 27.81 -4.25 18.18
C ASN A 15 26.48 -4.88 18.63
N ILE A 16 25.37 -4.58 17.94
CA ILE A 16 24.05 -5.17 18.25
C ILE A 16 24.06 -6.68 18.00
N ASP A 17 24.63 -7.13 16.88
CA ASP A 17 24.74 -8.57 16.57
C ASP A 17 25.60 -9.29 17.61
N LEU A 18 26.69 -8.65 18.07
CA LEU A 18 27.56 -9.20 19.11
C LEU A 18 26.82 -9.40 20.44
N VAL A 19 26.04 -8.39 20.88
CA VAL A 19 25.26 -8.46 22.13
C VAL A 19 24.22 -9.59 22.06
N ILE A 20 23.50 -9.71 20.96
CA ILE A 20 22.46 -10.74 20.80
C ILE A 20 23.06 -12.15 20.84
N ARG A 21 24.21 -12.37 20.19
CA ARG A 21 24.92 -13.65 20.26
C ARG A 21 25.44 -13.94 21.67
N GLN A 22 25.89 -12.93 22.39
CA GLN A 22 26.33 -13.10 23.78
C GLN A 22 25.17 -13.51 24.68
N ASP A 23 24.03 -12.83 24.57
CA ASP A 23 22.83 -13.15 25.35
C ASP A 23 22.29 -14.55 25.02
N ALA A 24 22.33 -14.95 23.75
CA ALA A 24 21.93 -16.29 23.32
C ALA A 24 22.83 -17.38 23.93
N ARG A 25 24.14 -17.15 24.00
CA ARG A 25 25.10 -18.07 24.66
C ARG A 25 24.86 -18.15 26.15
N GLU A 26 24.69 -17.02 26.82
CA GLU A 26 24.38 -17.01 28.26
C GLU A 26 23.08 -17.77 28.55
N LEU A 27 22.09 -17.63 27.67
CA LEU A 27 20.84 -18.36 27.78
C LEU A 27 21.05 -19.88 27.62
N ILE A 28 21.86 -20.32 26.66
CA ILE A 28 22.22 -21.74 26.49
C ILE A 28 22.87 -22.27 27.76
N GLU A 29 23.88 -21.56 28.28
CA GLU A 29 24.57 -21.96 29.51
C GLU A 29 23.61 -22.06 30.70
N ARG A 30 22.70 -21.10 30.86
CA ARG A 30 21.66 -21.14 31.92
C ARG A 30 20.71 -22.32 31.75
N ILE A 31 20.29 -22.64 30.52
CA ILE A 31 19.43 -23.80 30.25
C ILE A 31 20.18 -25.09 30.56
N GLU A 32 21.44 -25.22 30.14
CA GLU A 32 22.27 -26.40 30.40
C GLU A 32 22.54 -26.61 31.90
N GLN A 33 22.90 -25.54 32.63
CA GLN A 33 23.04 -25.57 34.10
C GLN A 33 21.72 -25.98 34.76
N GLY A 34 20.60 -25.47 34.25
CA GLY A 34 19.27 -25.88 34.67
C GLY A 34 19.03 -27.37 34.47
N LEU A 35 19.25 -27.88 33.26
CA LEU A 35 19.07 -29.28 32.90
C LEU A 35 19.96 -30.24 33.71
N ALA A 36 21.13 -29.77 34.17
CA ALA A 36 22.02 -30.53 35.05
C ALA A 36 21.52 -30.65 36.50
N SER A 37 20.54 -29.83 36.92
CA SER A 37 19.98 -29.89 38.27
C SER A 37 19.01 -31.06 38.46
N GLU A 38 19.21 -31.87 39.51
CA GLU A 38 18.40 -33.08 39.77
C GLU A 38 16.93 -32.82 40.15
N HIS A 39 16.56 -31.58 40.48
CA HIS A 39 15.25 -31.27 41.09
C HIS A 39 14.18 -30.78 40.11
N LEU A 40 14.42 -30.82 38.80
CA LEU A 40 13.44 -30.38 37.80
C LEU A 40 12.33 -31.42 37.57
N SER A 41 11.10 -30.92 37.44
CA SER A 41 9.99 -31.76 37.03
C SER A 41 10.17 -32.23 35.57
N LYS A 42 9.71 -33.45 35.25
CA LYS A 42 9.80 -34.02 33.89
C LYS A 42 9.17 -33.12 32.82
N SER A 43 8.11 -32.38 33.16
CA SER A 43 7.44 -31.45 32.25
C SER A 43 8.27 -30.19 32.00
N ALA A 44 8.97 -29.68 33.02
CA ALA A 44 9.89 -28.55 32.87
C ALA A 44 11.12 -28.91 32.05
N TYR A 45 11.71 -30.09 32.31
CA TYR A 45 12.83 -30.62 31.53
C TYR A 45 12.48 -30.71 30.04
N ARG A 46 11.31 -31.30 29.72
CA ARG A 46 10.85 -31.41 28.33
C ARG A 46 10.64 -30.05 27.67
N GLU A 47 10.17 -29.06 28.42
CA GLU A 47 9.93 -27.73 27.85
C GLU A 47 11.22 -26.93 27.69
N LEU A 48 12.18 -27.03 28.62
CA LEU A 48 13.54 -26.48 28.48
C LEU A 48 14.24 -27.04 27.24
N GLY A 49 14.16 -28.35 27.00
CA GLY A 49 14.73 -28.95 25.79
C GLY A 49 14.15 -28.38 24.50
N LYS A 50 12.83 -28.10 24.45
CA LYS A 50 12.21 -27.44 23.29
C LYS A 50 12.56 -25.96 23.16
N LEU A 51 12.79 -25.26 24.27
CA LEU A 51 13.26 -23.87 24.26
C LEU A 51 14.69 -23.82 23.72
N LEU A 52 15.55 -24.76 24.13
CA LEU A 52 16.92 -24.91 23.64
C LEU A 52 16.96 -25.13 22.12
N GLU A 53 16.10 -25.99 21.59
CA GLU A 53 15.96 -26.23 20.14
C GLU A 53 15.66 -24.94 19.35
N GLN A 54 15.04 -23.93 19.99
CA GLN A 54 14.69 -22.67 19.34
C GLN A 54 15.78 -21.61 19.42
N VAL A 55 16.77 -21.74 20.32
CA VAL A 55 17.80 -20.70 20.53
C VAL A 55 18.61 -20.39 19.27
N PRO A 56 19.08 -21.37 18.46
CA PRO A 56 19.82 -21.07 17.23
C PRO A 56 19.01 -20.19 16.26
N HIS A 57 17.68 -20.34 16.26
CA HIS A 57 16.81 -19.53 15.41
C HIS A 57 16.61 -18.10 15.92
N LEU A 58 16.81 -17.85 17.21
CA LEU A 58 16.75 -16.51 17.78
C LEU A 58 17.90 -15.64 17.28
N GLU A 59 19.11 -16.20 17.18
CA GLU A 59 20.29 -15.51 16.66
C GLU A 59 20.07 -15.01 15.23
N LEU A 60 19.42 -15.82 14.40
CA LEU A 60 19.09 -15.47 13.01
C LEU A 60 18.04 -14.36 12.87
N THR A 61 17.17 -14.19 13.88
CA THR A 61 16.01 -13.30 13.75
C THR A 61 16.35 -11.84 14.10
N ASN A 62 17.46 -11.59 14.82
CA ASN A 62 17.90 -10.26 15.26
C ASN A 62 16.78 -9.44 15.95
N ASP A 63 15.82 -10.12 16.58
CA ASP A 63 14.69 -9.47 17.25
C ASP A 63 14.96 -9.36 18.75
N GLN A 64 15.22 -8.13 19.20
CA GLN A 64 15.51 -7.78 20.59
C GLN A 64 14.42 -8.19 21.59
N MET A 65 13.19 -8.48 21.15
CA MET A 65 12.11 -8.89 22.04
C MET A 65 12.08 -10.41 22.29
N LEU A 66 12.63 -11.20 21.37
CA LEU A 66 12.57 -12.65 21.49
C LEU A 66 13.50 -13.20 22.56
N ILE A 67 14.69 -12.61 22.73
CA ILE A 67 15.64 -13.00 23.77
C ILE A 67 15.08 -12.78 25.19
N PRO A 68 14.56 -11.61 25.56
CA PRO A 68 13.95 -11.40 26.88
C PRO A 68 12.74 -12.30 27.14
N MET A 69 11.92 -12.57 26.11
CA MET A 69 10.81 -13.52 26.25
C MET A 69 11.32 -14.95 26.51
N MET A 70 12.39 -15.35 25.83
CA MET A 70 13.02 -16.64 26.05
C MET A 70 13.65 -16.72 27.45
N GLN A 71 14.35 -15.68 27.90
CA GLN A 71 14.87 -15.55 29.26
C GLN A 71 13.75 -15.61 30.31
N LEU A 72 12.60 -14.99 30.05
CA LEU A 72 11.42 -15.08 30.91
C LEU A 72 10.89 -16.53 30.95
N ALA A 73 10.76 -17.21 29.82
CA ALA A 73 10.32 -18.60 29.78
C ALA A 73 11.29 -19.53 30.54
N VAL A 74 12.60 -19.32 30.40
CA VAL A 74 13.63 -20.10 31.11
C VAL A 74 13.59 -19.81 32.61
N SER A 75 13.51 -18.55 33.03
CA SER A 75 13.39 -18.20 34.47
C SER A 75 12.09 -18.68 35.10
N LEU A 76 11.00 -18.79 34.32
CA LEU A 76 9.77 -19.44 34.76
C LEU A 76 9.97 -20.95 34.97
N LEU A 77 10.89 -21.61 34.28
CA LEU A 77 11.11 -23.05 34.43
C LEU A 77 12.20 -23.39 35.45
N LEU A 78 13.17 -22.51 35.66
CA LEU A 78 14.27 -22.73 36.60
C LEU A 78 13.86 -22.31 38.02
N PRO A 79 14.21 -23.10 39.05
CA PRO A 79 14.07 -22.67 40.43
C PRO A 79 15.00 -21.47 40.68
N THR A 80 14.45 -20.28 40.89
CA THR A 80 15.25 -19.15 41.32
C THR A 80 15.66 -19.37 42.77
N ALA A 81 16.96 -19.64 42.98
CA ALA A 81 17.53 -19.91 44.31
C ALA A 81 17.30 -18.77 45.32
N ALA A 82 16.91 -17.58 44.85
CA ALA A 82 16.74 -16.37 45.64
C ALA A 82 15.27 -15.97 45.88
N ALA A 83 14.27 -16.82 45.62
CA ALA A 83 12.89 -16.44 45.93
C ALA A 83 12.74 -16.21 47.45
N PRO A 84 12.57 -14.96 47.92
CA PRO A 84 12.43 -14.70 49.34
C PRO A 84 11.16 -15.39 49.83
N LYS A 85 11.23 -16.06 50.98
CA LYS A 85 10.08 -16.64 51.69
C LYS A 85 9.17 -15.53 52.23
N ASN A 86 8.64 -14.69 51.35
CA ASN A 86 7.71 -13.65 51.72
C ASN A 86 6.31 -14.19 51.45
N ASP A 87 5.58 -14.47 52.53
CA ASP A 87 4.32 -15.25 52.57
C ASP A 87 3.11 -14.57 51.88
N GLN A 88 3.32 -13.56 51.03
CA GLN A 88 2.25 -12.70 50.52
C GLN A 88 2.02 -12.75 49.00
N SER A 89 2.84 -13.47 48.23
CA SER A 89 2.52 -13.75 46.82
C SER A 89 2.09 -15.20 46.67
N PRO A 90 0.92 -15.50 46.07
CA PRO A 90 0.53 -16.88 45.79
C PRO A 90 1.62 -17.49 44.91
N ALA A 91 2.38 -18.42 45.48
CA ALA A 91 3.45 -19.11 44.77
C ALA A 91 2.83 -19.85 43.59
N MET A 92 3.02 -19.32 42.37
CA MET A 92 2.50 -19.92 41.15
C MET A 92 2.96 -21.38 41.09
N SER A 93 2.01 -22.28 40.90
CA SER A 93 2.30 -23.71 40.89
C SER A 93 3.27 -24.05 39.75
N MET A 94 4.08 -25.09 39.91
CA MET A 94 5.02 -25.49 38.85
C MET A 94 4.29 -25.82 37.53
N ALA A 95 3.06 -26.35 37.62
CA ALA A 95 2.24 -26.63 36.45
C ALA A 95 1.85 -25.35 35.68
N GLU A 96 1.45 -24.29 36.40
CA GLU A 96 1.14 -22.99 35.81
C GLU A 96 2.38 -22.35 35.18
N ARG A 97 3.53 -22.37 35.88
CA ARG A 97 4.82 -21.88 35.34
C ARG A 97 5.18 -22.57 34.03
N VAL A 98 5.04 -23.90 33.96
CA VAL A 98 5.27 -24.68 32.74
C VAL A 98 4.26 -24.32 31.64
N SER A 99 2.99 -24.08 31.98
CA SER A 99 1.97 -23.68 31.01
C SER A 99 2.29 -22.31 30.40
N LEU A 100 2.70 -21.35 31.22
CA LEU A 100 3.07 -20.01 30.79
C LEU A 100 4.33 -20.04 29.91
N ALA A 101 5.36 -20.79 30.32
CA ALA A 101 6.57 -20.99 29.52
C ALA A 101 6.25 -21.63 28.16
N ARG A 102 5.32 -22.60 28.12
CA ARG A 102 4.86 -23.23 26.88
C ARG A 102 4.15 -22.24 25.95
N ASP A 103 3.34 -21.34 26.49
CA ASP A 103 2.65 -20.35 25.68
C ASP A 103 3.60 -19.27 25.15
N ILE A 104 4.58 -18.85 25.96
CA ILE A 104 5.70 -18.00 25.50
C ILE A 104 6.46 -18.71 24.36
N ARG A 105 6.81 -19.99 24.52
CA ARG A 105 7.48 -20.78 23.46
C ARG A 105 6.68 -20.81 22.17
N LYS A 106 5.36 -21.05 22.23
CA LYS A 106 4.49 -21.05 21.04
C LYS A 106 4.49 -19.68 20.36
N ARG A 107 4.50 -18.60 21.13
CA ARG A 107 4.58 -17.23 20.59
C ARG A 107 5.92 -16.99 19.89
N ILE A 108 7.04 -17.36 20.52
CA ILE A 108 8.37 -17.29 19.92
C ILE A 108 8.42 -18.11 18.62
N ALA A 109 7.90 -19.34 18.63
CA ALA A 109 7.84 -20.21 17.44
C ALA A 109 7.06 -19.57 16.28
N ARG A 110 5.94 -18.91 16.60
CA ARG A 110 5.12 -18.20 15.62
C ARG A 110 5.88 -17.03 15.02
N GLU A 111 6.56 -16.25 15.85
CA GLU A 111 7.32 -15.09 15.42
C GLU A 111 8.50 -15.50 14.51
N ILE A 112 9.29 -16.50 14.92
CA ILE A 112 10.37 -17.08 14.09
C ILE A 112 9.83 -17.53 12.73
N ARG A 113 8.65 -18.17 12.69
CA ARG A 113 8.04 -18.61 11.44
C ARG A 113 7.64 -17.44 10.54
N ILE A 114 7.14 -16.35 11.11
CA ILE A 114 6.78 -15.14 10.36
C ILE A 114 8.04 -14.53 9.72
N TYR A 115 9.14 -14.44 10.46
CA TYR A 115 10.40 -13.91 9.92
C TYR A 115 11.06 -14.82 8.88
N ARG A 116 10.89 -16.14 8.98
CA ARG A 116 11.46 -17.09 8.01
C ARG A 116 10.86 -16.96 6.60
N ASN A 117 9.61 -16.51 6.48
CA ASN A 117 8.90 -16.43 5.21
C ASN A 117 8.40 -14.99 4.95
N PRO A 118 9.22 -14.13 4.33
CA PRO A 118 8.86 -12.72 4.12
C PRO A 118 7.57 -12.56 3.30
N LEU A 119 7.31 -13.46 2.36
CA LEU A 119 6.07 -13.45 1.57
C LEU A 119 4.82 -13.67 2.44
N VAL A 120 4.90 -14.57 3.43
CA VAL A 120 3.78 -14.83 4.34
C VAL A 120 3.56 -13.62 5.25
N ALA A 121 4.63 -12.99 5.72
CA ALA A 121 4.55 -11.74 6.48
C ALA A 121 3.86 -10.63 5.66
N VAL A 122 4.26 -10.47 4.39
CA VAL A 122 3.67 -9.50 3.45
C VAL A 122 2.20 -9.82 3.17
N LEU A 123 1.81 -11.09 2.98
CA LEU A 123 0.41 -11.43 2.72
C LEU A 123 -0.49 -11.30 3.96
N SER A 124 0.02 -11.65 5.13
CA SER A 124 -0.73 -11.61 6.40
C SER A 124 -0.74 -10.24 7.08
N ALA A 125 -0.05 -9.24 6.51
CA ALA A 125 0.21 -7.95 7.14
C ALA A 125 0.82 -8.09 8.57
N GLY A 126 1.55 -9.18 8.81
CA GLY A 126 2.14 -9.52 10.10
C GLY A 126 3.65 -9.26 10.13
N GLY A 127 4.22 -9.19 11.33
CA GLY A 127 5.66 -9.08 11.55
C GLY A 127 6.17 -7.64 11.66
N SER A 128 7.37 -7.40 11.16
CA SER A 128 8.08 -6.12 11.34
C SER A 128 7.35 -4.93 10.70
N PRO A 129 7.51 -3.69 11.22
CA PRO A 129 6.92 -2.50 10.63
C PRO A 129 7.24 -2.32 9.13
N ALA A 130 8.44 -2.74 8.71
CA ALA A 130 8.84 -2.73 7.31
C ALA A 130 8.03 -3.75 6.48
N ALA A 131 7.85 -4.98 6.97
CA ALA A 131 7.04 -5.99 6.31
C ALA A 131 5.57 -5.56 6.20
N GLN A 132 5.04 -4.92 7.24
CA GLN A 132 3.68 -4.35 7.24
C GLN A 132 3.53 -3.21 6.23
N LEU A 133 4.53 -2.32 6.13
CA LEU A 133 4.53 -1.26 5.13
C LEU A 133 4.58 -1.82 3.71
N ILE A 134 5.46 -2.80 3.45
CA ILE A 134 5.55 -3.49 2.16
C ILE A 134 4.24 -4.23 1.85
N SER A 135 3.60 -4.84 2.85
CA SER A 135 2.29 -5.46 2.74
C SER A 135 1.23 -4.48 2.27
N GLY A 136 1.09 -3.33 2.96
CA GLY A 136 0.12 -2.31 2.58
C GLY A 136 0.35 -1.78 1.18
N LEU A 137 1.62 -1.60 0.80
CA LEU A 137 2.02 -1.13 -0.52
C LEU A 137 1.72 -2.17 -1.62
N THR A 138 1.97 -3.46 -1.33
CA THR A 138 1.63 -4.57 -2.22
C THR A 138 0.13 -4.66 -2.42
N TRP A 139 -0.66 -4.60 -1.35
CA TRP A 139 -2.11 -4.59 -1.43
C TRP A 139 -2.64 -3.42 -2.24
N PHE A 140 -2.09 -2.21 -2.04
CA PHE A 140 -2.44 -1.06 -2.88
C PHE A 140 -2.15 -1.33 -4.36
N THR A 141 -0.97 -1.86 -4.71
CA THR A 141 -0.62 -2.17 -6.10
C THR A 141 -1.55 -3.21 -6.73
N ILE A 142 -1.97 -4.22 -5.97
CA ILE A 142 -2.94 -5.21 -6.44
C ILE A 142 -4.30 -4.55 -6.67
N THR A 143 -4.80 -3.77 -5.70
CA THR A 143 -6.10 -3.10 -5.80
C THR A 143 -6.14 -2.14 -6.99
N ILE A 144 -5.11 -1.31 -7.18
CA ILE A 144 -5.08 -0.36 -8.29
C ILE A 144 -4.94 -1.06 -9.64
N THR A 145 -4.13 -2.12 -9.74
CA THR A 145 -4.00 -2.91 -10.98
C THR A 145 -5.31 -3.61 -11.34
N LEU A 146 -6.01 -4.15 -10.33
CA LEU A 146 -7.31 -4.78 -10.53
C LEU A 146 -8.38 -3.75 -10.94
N LEU A 147 -8.36 -2.56 -10.34
CA LEU A 147 -9.25 -1.47 -10.73
C LEU A 147 -9.00 -1.02 -12.19
N ILE A 148 -7.74 -0.83 -12.56
CA ILE A 148 -7.33 -0.46 -13.93
C ILE A 148 -7.69 -1.58 -14.93
N GLY A 149 -7.48 -2.84 -14.57
CA GLY A 149 -7.77 -3.99 -15.44
C GLY A 149 -9.27 -4.31 -15.55
N SER A 150 -10.04 -4.14 -14.47
CA SER A 150 -11.49 -4.36 -14.49
C SER A 150 -12.20 -3.36 -15.39
N THR A 151 -11.77 -2.10 -15.37
CA THR A 151 -12.35 -1.04 -16.19
C THR A 151 -12.04 -1.21 -17.68
N THR A 152 -10.86 -1.71 -18.06
CA THR A 152 -10.56 -2.03 -19.46
C THR A 152 -11.33 -3.24 -19.96
N ALA A 153 -11.42 -4.32 -19.16
CA ALA A 153 -12.17 -5.51 -19.51
C ALA A 153 -13.67 -5.21 -19.69
N ALA A 154 -14.26 -4.42 -18.77
CA ALA A 154 -15.66 -4.01 -18.88
C ALA A 154 -15.93 -3.23 -20.18
N ARG A 155 -15.02 -2.33 -20.57
CA ARG A 155 -15.13 -1.59 -21.84
C ARG A 155 -15.06 -2.51 -23.06
N MET A 156 -14.15 -3.50 -23.07
CA MET A 156 -14.06 -4.47 -24.17
C MET A 156 -15.32 -5.33 -24.30
N VAL A 157 -15.94 -5.72 -23.18
CA VAL A 157 -17.19 -6.50 -23.20
C VAL A 157 -18.35 -5.65 -23.72
N LEU A 158 -18.46 -4.39 -23.28
CA LEU A 158 -19.51 -3.48 -23.73
C LEU A 158 -19.36 -3.13 -25.22
N SER A 159 -18.14 -2.87 -25.70
CA SER A 159 -17.90 -2.57 -27.11
C SER A 159 -18.25 -3.76 -28.01
N ASN A 160 -17.95 -4.99 -27.57
CA ASN A 160 -18.26 -6.20 -28.32
C ASN A 160 -19.78 -6.49 -28.38
N GLN A 161 -20.54 -6.18 -27.32
CA GLN A 161 -22.00 -6.33 -27.34
C GLN A 161 -22.68 -5.36 -28.32
N TYR A 162 -22.14 -4.16 -28.45
CA TYR A 162 -22.64 -3.17 -29.40
C TYR A 162 -22.53 -3.70 -30.85
N GLU A 163 -21.38 -4.24 -31.23
CA GLU A 163 -21.13 -4.73 -32.60
C GLU A 163 -22.05 -5.89 -33.00
N ILE A 164 -22.37 -6.81 -32.07
CA ILE A 164 -23.27 -7.95 -32.31
C ILE A 164 -24.72 -7.48 -32.54
N GLY A 165 -25.16 -6.43 -31.86
CA GLY A 165 -26.50 -5.85 -32.02
C GLY A 165 -26.72 -5.23 -33.39
N TYR A 166 -25.72 -4.51 -33.93
CA TYR A 166 -25.82 -3.89 -35.26
C TYR A 166 -25.84 -4.92 -36.39
N GLN A 167 -25.12 -6.03 -36.28
CA GLN A 167 -25.15 -7.06 -37.32
C GLN A 167 -26.50 -7.80 -37.41
N HIS A 168 -27.22 -7.93 -36.30
CA HIS A 168 -28.55 -8.58 -36.32
C HIS A 168 -29.67 -7.64 -36.78
N GLY A 169 -29.51 -6.32 -36.64
CA GLY A 169 -30.50 -5.33 -37.11
C GLY A 169 -30.52 -5.08 -38.62
N ILE A 170 -29.39 -5.27 -39.32
CA ILE A 170 -29.29 -4.95 -40.76
C ILE A 170 -29.84 -6.09 -41.65
N THR A 171 -29.99 -7.31 -41.11
CA THR A 171 -30.44 -8.48 -41.90
C THR A 171 -31.97 -8.58 -42.06
N GLN A 172 -32.76 -7.68 -41.45
CA GLN A 172 -34.23 -7.65 -41.57
C GLN A 172 -34.81 -6.39 -42.22
N ALA A 173 -34.00 -5.60 -42.95
CA ALA A 173 -34.57 -4.65 -43.90
C ALA A 173 -35.13 -5.43 -45.11
N GLN A 174 -36.39 -5.85 -45.02
CA GLN A 174 -37.13 -6.36 -46.18
C GLN A 174 -37.02 -5.35 -47.33
N PRO A 175 -36.73 -5.80 -48.57
CA PRO A 175 -36.75 -4.92 -49.72
C PRO A 175 -38.15 -4.34 -49.84
N ILE A 176 -38.26 -3.03 -49.66
CA ILE A 176 -39.48 -2.27 -49.91
C ILE A 176 -39.83 -2.53 -51.38
N ALA A 177 -40.95 -3.21 -51.62
CA ALA A 177 -41.45 -3.49 -52.95
C ALA A 177 -41.58 -2.17 -53.73
N GLU A 178 -41.08 -2.15 -54.97
CA GLU A 178 -41.22 -1.03 -55.90
C GLU A 178 -42.70 -0.62 -56.01
N PRO A 179 -43.03 0.67 -55.84
CA PRO A 179 -44.39 1.14 -56.06
C PRO A 179 -44.73 1.09 -57.56
N GLU A 180 -45.81 0.39 -57.90
CA GLU A 180 -46.36 0.42 -59.26
C GLU A 180 -46.75 1.85 -59.69
N PRO A 181 -46.58 2.21 -60.97
CA PRO A 181 -46.91 3.53 -61.48
C PRO A 181 -48.43 3.65 -61.65
N THR A 182 -49.07 4.41 -60.76
CA THR A 182 -50.50 4.74 -60.89
C THR A 182 -50.67 6.00 -61.74
N GLU A 183 -51.53 5.92 -62.76
CA GLU A 183 -51.88 6.98 -63.70
C GLU A 183 -52.46 8.25 -63.03
N PRO A 184 -52.36 9.43 -63.68
CA PRO A 184 -52.84 10.68 -63.12
C PRO A 184 -54.27 11.00 -63.55
N LEU A 185 -55.20 11.22 -62.61
CA LEU A 185 -56.47 11.91 -62.84
C LEU A 185 -56.90 12.73 -61.59
N PRO A 186 -57.79 13.71 -61.76
CA PRO A 186 -57.54 15.08 -61.30
C PRO A 186 -58.32 15.50 -60.05
N ASP A 187 -57.83 16.61 -59.48
CA ASP A 187 -58.50 17.60 -58.64
C ASP A 187 -59.93 17.29 -58.18
N SER A 188 -60.07 17.02 -56.88
CA SER A 188 -61.22 17.52 -56.14
C SER A 188 -60.89 17.76 -54.66
N VAL A 189 -61.16 19.00 -54.29
CA VAL A 189 -61.20 19.59 -52.96
C VAL A 189 -62.29 18.92 -52.12
N VAL A 190 -61.98 18.39 -50.93
CA VAL A 190 -62.93 18.30 -49.81
C VAL A 190 -62.22 18.43 -48.46
N VAL A 191 -62.75 19.36 -47.68
CA VAL A 191 -62.46 19.74 -46.28
C VAL A 191 -63.11 18.75 -45.31
N GLY A 192 -62.44 18.41 -44.19
CA GLY A 192 -63.13 17.87 -43.00
C GLY A 192 -62.31 16.99 -42.06
N GLU A 193 -61.67 17.63 -41.07
CA GLU A 193 -61.54 17.30 -39.62
C GLU A 193 -61.27 15.87 -39.07
N PRO A 194 -60.73 15.78 -37.82
CA PRO A 194 -59.70 14.82 -37.43
C PRO A 194 -60.28 13.57 -36.76
N SER A 195 -59.73 12.40 -37.10
CA SER A 195 -59.96 11.19 -36.32
C SER A 195 -58.71 10.31 -36.27
N GLY A 196 -58.43 9.91 -35.03
CA GLY A 196 -57.33 9.11 -34.52
C GLY A 196 -56.61 8.19 -35.50
N SER A 197 -55.30 8.39 -35.56
CA SER A 197 -54.34 7.31 -35.41
C SER A 197 -53.01 7.93 -34.99
N THR A 198 -52.83 8.07 -33.68
CA THR A 198 -51.47 8.11 -33.13
C THR A 198 -50.87 6.74 -33.40
N VAL A 199 -50.23 6.60 -34.56
CA VAL A 199 -49.16 5.62 -34.72
C VAL A 199 -48.15 6.00 -33.67
N ILE A 200 -48.16 5.25 -32.56
CA ILE A 200 -47.05 5.19 -31.64
C ILE A 200 -45.92 4.61 -32.49
N ALA A 201 -45.17 5.50 -33.14
CA ALA A 201 -43.79 5.22 -33.43
C ALA A 201 -43.21 4.92 -32.06
N GLU A 202 -42.96 3.63 -31.80
CA GLU A 202 -42.01 3.20 -30.80
C GLU A 202 -40.71 3.87 -31.20
N GLY A 203 -40.54 5.11 -30.71
CA GLY A 203 -39.29 5.81 -30.73
C GLY A 203 -38.38 4.89 -29.96
N GLU A 204 -37.53 4.18 -30.71
CA GLU A 204 -36.35 3.52 -30.22
C GLU A 204 -35.80 4.41 -29.12
N THR A 205 -35.88 3.92 -27.89
CA THR A 205 -35.12 4.47 -26.79
C THR A 205 -33.67 4.31 -27.22
N GLN A 206 -33.16 5.31 -27.96
CA GLN A 206 -31.75 5.60 -28.09
C GLN A 206 -31.31 5.81 -26.66
N GLY A 207 -30.91 4.71 -26.03
CA GLY A 207 -30.11 4.71 -24.83
C GLY A 207 -28.84 5.42 -25.20
N SER A 208 -28.88 6.75 -25.10
CA SER A 208 -27.74 7.64 -25.15
C SER A 208 -26.92 7.29 -23.91
N GLN A 209 -26.19 6.18 -24.01
CA GLN A 209 -25.14 5.85 -23.07
C GLN A 209 -24.11 6.93 -23.27
N VAL A 210 -24.08 7.86 -22.32
CA VAL A 210 -23.07 8.91 -22.24
C VAL A 210 -21.72 8.20 -22.09
N GLU A 211 -21.00 8.01 -23.19
CA GLU A 211 -19.57 7.73 -23.14
C GLU A 211 -18.92 8.99 -22.56
N LEU A 212 -18.81 9.02 -21.23
CA LEU A 212 -18.35 10.18 -20.47
C LEU A 212 -16.87 10.53 -20.75
N PHE A 213 -16.12 9.62 -21.37
CA PHE A 213 -14.72 9.78 -21.75
C PHE A 213 -14.36 8.97 -22.98
N SER A 214 -13.57 9.57 -23.89
CA SER A 214 -13.00 8.86 -25.04
C SER A 214 -12.04 7.74 -24.62
N SER A 215 -11.76 6.79 -25.53
CA SER A 215 -10.76 5.73 -25.29
C SER A 215 -9.37 6.29 -24.96
N GLN A 216 -9.01 7.41 -25.59
CA GLN A 216 -7.73 8.08 -25.40
C GLN A 216 -7.64 8.78 -24.03
N GLU A 217 -8.68 9.54 -23.63
CA GLU A 217 -8.78 10.15 -22.30
C GLU A 217 -8.63 9.13 -21.18
N TRP A 218 -9.23 7.96 -21.35
CA TRP A 218 -9.14 6.89 -20.37
C TRP A 218 -7.71 6.37 -20.19
N GLN A 219 -6.94 6.25 -21.27
CA GLN A 219 -5.52 5.86 -21.19
C GLN A 219 -4.69 6.90 -20.43
N TYR A 220 -4.96 8.20 -20.62
CA TYR A 220 -4.29 9.25 -19.84
C TYR A 220 -4.64 9.16 -18.36
N ILE A 221 -5.91 8.96 -18.02
CA ILE A 221 -6.33 8.80 -16.62
C ILE A 221 -5.59 7.61 -15.99
N GLN A 222 -5.53 6.46 -16.67
CA GLN A 222 -4.78 5.29 -16.18
C GLN A 222 -3.29 5.58 -15.97
N LEU A 223 -2.67 6.29 -16.91
CA LEU A 223 -1.27 6.69 -16.81
C LEU A 223 -1.04 7.60 -15.60
N VAL A 224 -1.91 8.58 -15.37
CA VAL A 224 -1.86 9.52 -14.24
C VAL A 224 -2.08 8.79 -12.92
N LEU A 225 -3.03 7.86 -12.86
CA LEU A 225 -3.28 7.04 -11.67
C LEU A 225 -2.02 6.23 -11.29
N ALA A 226 -1.43 5.55 -12.28
CA ALA A 226 -0.23 4.74 -12.10
C ALA A 226 0.99 5.59 -11.70
N ALA A 227 1.24 6.69 -12.41
CA ALA A 227 2.35 7.61 -12.15
C ALA A 227 2.25 8.24 -10.76
N GLY A 228 1.06 8.73 -10.38
CA GLY A 228 0.80 9.32 -9.08
C GLY A 228 0.95 8.35 -7.92
N GLY A 229 0.44 7.12 -8.10
CA GLY A 229 0.63 6.04 -7.13
C GLY A 229 2.12 5.69 -6.96
N LEU A 230 2.86 5.59 -8.07
CA LEU A 230 4.29 5.28 -8.06
C LEU A 230 5.12 6.39 -7.39
N GLY A 231 4.81 7.66 -7.66
CA GLY A 231 5.41 8.80 -6.97
C GLY A 231 5.22 8.72 -5.45
N SER A 232 4.01 8.40 -5.00
CA SER A 232 3.73 8.25 -3.58
C SER A 232 4.41 7.03 -2.96
N ILE A 233 4.48 5.90 -3.67
CA ILE A 233 5.25 4.72 -3.24
C ILE A 233 6.71 5.09 -2.97
N VAL A 234 7.36 5.77 -3.91
CA VAL A 234 8.76 6.21 -3.77
C VAL A 234 8.90 7.16 -2.57
N SER A 235 7.96 8.09 -2.38
CA SER A 235 7.90 8.99 -1.22
C SER A 235 7.83 8.23 0.11
N VAL A 236 6.97 7.21 0.20
CA VAL A 236 6.85 6.35 1.39
C VAL A 236 8.13 5.55 1.63
N MET A 237 8.74 4.98 0.59
CA MET A 237 9.98 4.20 0.71
C MET A 237 11.16 5.05 1.19
N LEU A 238 11.26 6.31 0.77
CA LEU A 238 12.30 7.23 1.25
C LEU A 238 12.10 7.59 2.73
N ARG A 239 10.86 7.61 3.21
CA ARG A 239 10.52 7.91 4.62
C ARG A 239 10.55 6.70 5.55
N SER A 240 10.37 5.49 5.04
CA SER A 240 10.27 4.27 5.87
C SER A 240 11.50 4.06 6.76
N ARG A 241 12.69 4.47 6.30
CA ARG A 241 13.94 4.45 7.09
C ARG A 241 13.83 5.23 8.42
N LYS A 242 13.00 6.28 8.47
CA LYS A 242 12.78 7.09 9.68
C LYS A 242 11.69 6.51 10.59
N LEU A 243 10.79 5.69 10.04
CA LEU A 243 9.70 5.02 10.78
C LEU A 243 10.20 3.85 11.62
N GLU A 244 11.26 3.16 11.16
CA GLU A 244 11.87 2.02 11.87
C GLU A 244 12.33 2.38 13.30
N ASN A 245 12.76 3.62 13.52
CA ASN A 245 13.30 4.06 14.80
C ASN A 245 12.26 4.64 15.78
N ARG A 246 11.03 4.95 15.34
CA ARG A 246 10.15 5.86 16.10
C ARG A 246 8.90 5.24 16.73
N ASN A 247 8.49 4.02 16.38
CA ASN A 247 7.32 3.41 17.02
C ASN A 247 7.21 1.90 16.76
N ARG A 248 7.68 1.06 17.70
CA ARG A 248 7.39 -0.40 17.70
C ARG A 248 6.08 -0.76 18.42
N SER A 249 5.36 0.19 19.02
CA SER A 249 4.23 -0.09 19.93
C SER A 249 2.86 -0.25 19.26
N GLN A 250 2.71 0.03 17.96
CA GLN A 250 1.41 -0.05 17.27
C GLN A 250 1.53 -0.81 15.94
N SER A 251 1.21 -2.11 16.00
CA SER A 251 1.46 -3.14 14.98
C SER A 251 0.58 -3.05 13.71
N VAL A 252 -0.22 -2.01 13.48
CA VAL A 252 -1.06 -1.92 12.27
C VAL A 252 -0.91 -0.59 11.51
N ILE A 253 -0.29 0.40 12.14
CA ILE A 253 -0.10 1.73 11.54
C ILE A 253 0.77 1.68 10.28
N PRO A 254 1.89 0.93 10.23
CA PRO A 254 2.74 0.89 9.03
C PRO A 254 2.02 0.32 7.81
N PHE A 255 1.11 -0.64 8.00
CA PHE A 255 0.28 -1.18 6.93
C PHE A 255 -0.62 -0.11 6.32
N PHE A 256 -1.39 0.59 7.15
CA PHE A 256 -2.28 1.66 6.67
C PHE A 256 -1.53 2.81 6.03
N ILE A 257 -0.34 3.15 6.53
CA ILE A 257 0.55 4.11 5.89
C ILE A 257 0.95 3.63 4.49
N GLY A 258 1.36 2.36 4.34
CA GLY A 258 1.74 1.77 3.05
C GLY A 258 0.58 1.72 2.05
N PHE A 259 -0.66 1.52 2.51
CA PHE A 259 -1.84 1.42 1.66
C PHE A 259 -2.46 2.78 1.31
N PHE A 260 -2.75 3.62 2.31
CA PHE A 260 -3.52 4.86 2.11
C PHE A 260 -2.69 6.01 1.56
N LYS A 261 -1.38 6.05 1.82
CA LYS A 261 -0.56 7.14 1.28
C LYS A 261 -0.52 7.14 -0.25
N PRO A 262 -0.31 6.00 -0.93
CA PRO A 262 -0.46 5.94 -2.37
C PRO A 262 -1.82 6.39 -2.89
N VAL A 263 -2.92 6.06 -2.20
CA VAL A 263 -4.27 6.55 -2.56
C VAL A 263 -4.33 8.07 -2.55
N VAL A 264 -3.79 8.70 -1.50
CA VAL A 264 -3.72 10.17 -1.41
C VAL A 264 -2.86 10.75 -2.53
N GLY A 265 -1.71 10.14 -2.83
CA GLY A 265 -0.83 10.58 -3.92
C GLY A 265 -1.48 10.50 -5.30
N THR A 266 -2.21 9.42 -5.57
CA THR A 266 -3.01 9.25 -6.78
C THR A 266 -4.07 10.34 -6.90
N ALA A 267 -4.79 10.67 -5.82
CA ALA A 267 -5.80 11.74 -5.82
C ALA A 267 -5.19 13.13 -6.10
N PHE A 268 -4.05 13.46 -5.48
CA PHE A 268 -3.33 14.69 -5.77
C PHE A 268 -2.85 14.78 -7.22
N SER A 269 -2.47 13.65 -7.81
CA SER A 269 -2.01 13.59 -9.20
C SER A 269 -3.15 13.84 -10.18
N LEU A 270 -4.34 13.28 -9.93
CA LEU A 270 -5.55 13.59 -10.70
C LEU A 270 -5.91 15.07 -10.59
N LEU A 271 -5.87 15.63 -9.38
CA LEU A 271 -6.13 17.05 -9.17
C LEU A 271 -5.13 17.94 -9.93
N ALA A 272 -3.84 17.61 -9.89
CA ALA A 272 -2.81 18.37 -10.59
C ALA A 272 -3.03 18.39 -12.11
N VAL A 273 -3.35 17.23 -12.70
CA VAL A 273 -3.65 17.15 -14.13
C VAL A 273 -4.95 17.88 -14.47
N ALA A 274 -6.00 17.77 -13.66
CA ALA A 274 -7.25 18.49 -13.85
C ALA A 274 -7.07 20.02 -13.82
N LEU A 275 -6.18 20.54 -12.96
CA LEU A 275 -5.86 21.96 -12.89
C LEU A 275 -5.11 22.47 -14.14
N ILE A 276 -4.33 21.61 -14.78
CA ILE A 276 -3.64 21.93 -16.04
C ILE A 276 -4.62 21.90 -17.21
N GLU A 277 -5.44 20.85 -17.31
CA GLU A 277 -6.45 20.69 -18.37
C GLU A 277 -7.56 21.75 -18.32
N SER A 278 -7.88 22.25 -17.12
CA SER A 278 -8.85 23.34 -16.96
C SER A 278 -8.29 24.72 -17.31
N GLU A 279 -7.04 24.80 -17.77
CA GLU A 279 -6.31 26.05 -18.06
C GLU A 279 -6.22 27.03 -16.87
N VAL A 280 -6.57 26.57 -15.66
CA VAL A 280 -6.44 27.36 -14.42
C VAL A 280 -4.97 27.69 -14.17
N VAL A 281 -4.07 26.78 -14.55
CA VAL A 281 -2.63 26.96 -14.51
C VAL A 281 -2.07 26.97 -15.93
N VAL A 282 -1.89 28.15 -16.50
CA VAL A 282 -1.25 28.31 -17.81
C VAL A 282 0.25 28.13 -17.66
N VAL A 283 0.75 26.97 -18.05
CA VAL A 283 2.20 26.73 -18.14
C VAL A 283 2.69 27.30 -19.46
N SER A 284 3.37 28.45 -19.43
CA SER A 284 3.90 29.08 -20.64
C SER A 284 4.86 28.13 -21.36
N GLY A 285 4.64 27.86 -22.65
CA GLY A 285 5.38 26.86 -23.44
C GLY A 285 4.73 25.47 -23.49
N PHE A 286 3.54 25.31 -22.88
CA PHE A 286 2.73 24.10 -22.97
C PHE A 286 1.78 24.22 -24.16
N ASN A 287 2.04 23.45 -25.22
CA ASN A 287 1.06 23.22 -26.27
C ASN A 287 0.91 21.71 -26.46
N PRO A 288 -0.15 21.08 -25.92
CA PRO A 288 -0.35 19.63 -25.99
C PRO A 288 -0.52 19.12 -27.44
N SER A 289 -0.58 20.03 -28.42
CA SER A 289 -0.70 19.79 -29.85
C SER A 289 0.55 19.22 -30.55
N GLU A 290 1.76 19.25 -29.98
CA GLU A 290 2.98 19.02 -30.78
C GLU A 290 3.47 17.57 -30.90
N THR A 291 2.92 16.59 -30.15
CA THR A 291 2.97 15.14 -30.47
C THR A 291 2.36 14.35 -29.31
N ASP A 292 1.45 13.42 -29.61
CA ASP A 292 0.74 12.58 -28.63
C ASP A 292 1.67 11.90 -27.60
N THR A 293 2.89 11.53 -28.03
CA THR A 293 3.90 10.90 -27.17
C THR A 293 4.52 11.85 -26.14
N GLN A 294 4.81 13.10 -26.50
CA GLN A 294 5.44 14.05 -25.58
C GLN A 294 4.49 14.45 -24.45
N SER A 295 3.21 14.67 -24.80
CA SER A 295 2.15 14.96 -23.84
C SER A 295 2.00 13.83 -22.81
N LYS A 296 2.05 12.55 -23.22
CA LYS A 296 2.01 11.39 -22.31
C LYS A 296 3.12 11.40 -21.27
N TYR A 297 4.38 11.59 -21.69
CA TYR A 297 5.50 11.63 -20.75
C TYR A 297 5.45 12.82 -19.80
N LEU A 298 4.90 13.95 -20.26
CA LEU A 298 4.71 15.12 -19.43
C LEU A 298 3.64 14.89 -18.36
N TYR A 299 2.47 14.37 -18.72
CA TYR A 299 1.45 13.98 -17.73
C TYR A 299 1.98 12.97 -16.73
N PHE A 300 2.75 11.99 -17.19
CA PHE A 300 3.42 11.03 -16.32
C PHE A 300 4.35 11.74 -15.32
N ALA A 301 5.22 12.64 -15.79
CA ALA A 301 6.17 13.35 -14.94
C ALA A 301 5.46 14.23 -13.90
N ILE A 302 4.44 14.99 -14.32
CA ILE A 302 3.67 15.86 -13.44
C ILE A 302 2.91 15.04 -12.39
N ALA A 303 2.21 13.99 -12.82
CA ALA A 303 1.50 13.08 -11.93
C ALA A 303 2.45 12.42 -10.93
N PHE A 304 3.61 11.93 -11.39
CA PHE A 304 4.63 11.35 -10.51
C PHE A 304 5.11 12.35 -9.44
N ILE A 305 5.43 13.58 -9.84
CA ILE A 305 5.87 14.65 -8.92
C ILE A 305 4.75 15.01 -7.94
N ALA A 306 3.51 15.14 -8.42
CA ALA A 306 2.33 15.41 -7.59
C ALA A 306 2.08 14.29 -6.57
N GLY A 307 2.25 13.02 -6.95
CA GLY A 307 2.20 11.88 -6.04
C GLY A 307 3.32 11.90 -4.98
N PHE A 308 4.46 12.52 -5.30
CA PHE A 308 5.59 12.71 -4.40
C PHE A 308 5.44 13.95 -3.47
N SER A 309 4.37 14.73 -3.63
CA SER A 309 4.17 16.05 -2.98
C SER A 309 4.26 16.04 -1.45
N GLU A 310 3.91 14.93 -0.79
CA GLU A 310 4.00 14.83 0.68
C GLU A 310 5.42 15.09 1.21
N VAL A 311 6.45 14.74 0.41
CA VAL A 311 7.87 15.00 0.72
C VAL A 311 8.31 16.38 0.24
N LEU A 312 7.84 16.79 -0.94
CA LEU A 312 8.30 18.05 -1.55
C LEU A 312 7.79 19.27 -0.82
N VAL A 313 6.53 19.30 -0.39
CA VAL A 313 5.92 20.50 0.19
C VAL A 313 6.63 20.95 1.47
N PRO A 314 6.88 20.08 2.47
CA PRO A 314 7.62 20.48 3.66
C PRO A 314 9.08 20.88 3.37
N ASP A 315 9.74 20.16 2.45
CA ASP A 315 11.15 20.44 2.10
C ASP A 315 11.30 21.77 1.35
N PHE A 316 10.35 22.12 0.47
CA PHE A 316 10.30 23.42 -0.20
C PHE A 316 10.02 24.55 0.78
N LEU A 317 9.07 24.35 1.70
CA LEU A 317 8.74 25.34 2.72
C LEU A 317 9.94 25.62 3.63
N ALA A 318 10.59 24.56 4.14
CA ALA A 318 11.77 24.68 4.99
C ALA A 318 12.95 25.37 4.27
N ARG A 319 13.14 25.13 2.97
CA ARG A 319 14.16 25.82 2.16
C ARG A 319 13.84 27.29 1.95
N THR A 320 12.56 27.60 1.71
CA THR A 320 12.08 28.98 1.54
C THR A 320 12.26 29.77 2.83
N GLU A 321 11.83 29.21 3.97
CA GLU A 321 12.02 29.79 5.30
C GLU A 321 13.50 30.05 5.59
N LYS A 322 14.37 29.07 5.31
CA LYS A 322 15.83 29.23 5.50
C LYS A 322 16.43 30.32 4.61
N SER A 323 15.98 30.44 3.36
CA SER A 323 16.45 31.47 2.44
C SER A 323 15.99 32.87 2.85
N MET A 324 14.79 33.01 3.41
CA MET A 324 14.27 34.28 3.92
C MET A 324 14.95 34.69 5.23
N SER A 325 15.15 33.75 6.16
CA SER A 325 15.83 34.00 7.44
C SER A 325 17.32 34.34 7.28
N SER A 326 18.03 33.77 6.30
CA SER A 326 19.45 34.03 6.08
C SER A 326 19.73 35.38 5.39
N GLY A 327 18.70 36.04 4.83
CA GLY A 327 18.83 37.36 4.21
C GLY A 327 18.86 38.53 5.21
N GLU A 328 18.47 38.30 6.48
CA GLU A 328 18.33 39.34 7.50
C GLU A 328 19.57 39.51 8.39
N SER A 329 20.48 38.54 8.42
CA SER A 329 21.66 38.58 9.30
C SER A 329 22.88 39.31 8.71
N ASN A 330 22.86 39.71 7.44
CA ASN A 330 24.03 40.27 6.76
C ASN A 330 24.04 41.81 6.65
N LYS A 331 23.19 42.51 7.44
CA LYS A 331 23.05 43.99 7.39
C LYS A 331 23.60 44.71 8.63
N LYS A 332 24.28 44.00 9.54
CA LYS A 332 24.79 44.60 10.79
C LYS A 332 26.31 44.82 10.84
N ASP A 333 27.06 44.35 9.84
CA ASP A 333 28.53 44.40 9.89
C ASP A 333 29.16 45.47 8.97
N ASP A 334 28.36 46.25 8.22
CA ASP A 334 28.83 47.36 7.35
C ASP A 334 28.60 48.76 7.96
N LEU A 335 28.28 48.85 9.26
CA LEU A 335 28.17 50.11 10.01
C LEU A 335 29.09 50.06 11.23
N SER A 336 30.39 49.93 10.99
CA SER A 336 31.45 50.20 11.97
C SER A 336 32.68 50.75 11.27
#